data_AF-A0A7D9N6I8-F1
#
_entry.id   AF-A0A7D9N6I8-F1
#
_cell.length_a   1.000
_cell.length_b   1.000
_cell.length_c   1.000
_cell.angle_alpha   90.00
_cell.angle_beta   90.00
_cell.angle_gamma   90.00
#
_symmetry.space_group_name_H-M   'P 1'
#
loop_
_entity.id
_entity.type
_entity.pdbx_description
1 polymer ?
#
loop_
_entity_poly.entity_id
_entity_poly.type
_entity_poly.pdbx_seq_one_letter_code
_entity_poly.pdbx_strand_id
1 'polypeptide(L)'
;MAKINFTPQFKRDYKKLKRKHYDTNKLKHVINLLVEEKFEILAQKYDDHQLKGSFKSMRALHVEHNKAGNWVLVYKIHKGQLELLTIDLISTGSHNHSYRT
;
A
#
# COMPACT_ATOMS: atom_id res chain seq x y z
N MET A 1 -1.59 -9.03 -14.45
CA MET A 1 -0.50 -8.61 -13.54
C MET A 1 -0.40 -7.11 -13.59
N ALA A 2 -0.59 -6.46 -12.45
CA ALA A 2 -0.54 -5.02 -12.34
C ALA A 2 0.89 -4.47 -12.46
N LYS A 3 1.03 -3.31 -13.11
CA LYS A 3 2.29 -2.56 -13.15
C LYS A 3 2.43 -1.72 -11.89
N ILE A 4 3.54 -1.85 -11.16
CA ILE A 4 3.80 -1.05 -9.95
C ILE A 4 4.73 0.12 -10.28
N ASN A 5 4.36 1.31 -9.83
CA ASN A 5 5.25 2.47 -9.79
C ASN A 5 5.56 2.85 -8.34
N PHE A 6 6.84 3.10 -8.06
CA PHE A 6 7.29 3.57 -6.75
C PHE A 6 7.49 5.07 -6.79
N THR A 7 6.64 5.82 -6.07
CA THR A 7 6.79 7.27 -5.97
C THR A 7 8.06 7.65 -5.20
N PRO A 8 8.61 8.87 -5.40
CA PRO A 8 9.75 9.35 -4.61
C PRO A 8 9.48 9.33 -3.10
N GLN A 9 8.25 9.61 -2.67
CA GLN A 9 7.85 9.56 -1.26
C GLN A 9 7.93 8.13 -0.71
N PHE A 10 7.31 7.17 -1.38
CA PHE A 10 7.41 5.76 -1.01
C PHE A 10 8.87 5.28 -0.90
N LYS A 11 9.73 5.64 -1.86
CA LYS A 11 11.15 5.26 -1.83
C LYS A 11 11.87 5.81 -0.58
N ARG A 12 11.56 7.04 -0.16
CA ARG A 12 12.12 7.63 1.06
C ARG A 12 11.62 6.89 2.31
N ASP A 13 10.35 6.56 2.35
CA ASP A 13 9.75 5.88 3.49
C ASP A 13 10.23 4.43 3.62
N TYR A 14 10.34 3.71 2.51
CA TYR A 14 10.96 2.38 2.49
C TYR A 14 12.38 2.41 3.09
N LYS A 15 13.20 3.39 2.71
CA LYS A 15 14.54 3.58 3.29
C LYS A 15 14.49 3.92 4.79
N LYS A 16 13.48 4.67 5.27
CA LYS A 16 13.30 4.94 6.72
C LYS A 16 12.97 3.66 7.47
N LEU A 17 12.03 2.85 6.98
CA LEU A 17 11.63 1.60 7.62
C LEU A 17 12.77 0.58 7.66
N LYS A 18 13.54 0.46 6.57
CA LYS A 18 14.74 -0.38 6.52
C LYS A 18 15.77 0.02 7.59
N ARG A 19 15.99 1.33 7.79
CA ARG A 19 16.87 1.86 8.85
C ARG A 19 16.35 1.58 10.26
N LYS A 20 15.04 1.46 10.43
CA LYS A 20 14.39 1.09 11.70
C LYS A 20 14.26 -0.43 11.87
N HIS A 21 14.93 -1.22 11.04
CA HIS A 21 14.94 -2.69 11.11
C HIS A 21 13.55 -3.35 10.95
N TYR A 22 12.62 -2.70 10.24
CA TYR A 22 11.36 -3.33 9.88
C TYR A 22 11.61 -4.49 8.93
N ASP A 23 10.87 -5.59 9.10
CA ASP A 23 10.93 -6.72 8.18
C ASP A 23 10.28 -6.36 6.83
N THR A 24 11.13 -5.92 5.90
CA THR A 24 10.69 -5.52 4.56
C THR A 24 10.12 -6.66 3.72
N ASN A 25 10.29 -7.92 4.12
CA ASN A 25 9.69 -9.05 3.40
C ASN A 25 8.17 -9.06 3.51
N LYS A 26 7.62 -8.59 4.64
CA LYS A 26 6.17 -8.41 4.81
C LYS A 26 5.60 -7.41 3.80
N LEU A 27 6.27 -6.27 3.62
CA LEU A 27 5.88 -5.29 2.62
C LEU A 27 6.00 -5.83 1.18
N LYS A 28 7.07 -6.57 0.88
CA LYS A 28 7.23 -7.21 -0.45
C LYS A 28 6.10 -8.20 -0.74
N HIS A 29 5.73 -9.00 0.25
CA HIS A 29 4.64 -9.96 0.10
C HIS A 29 3.30 -9.28 -0.22
N VAL A 30 2.98 -8.19 0.49
CA VAL A 30 1.80 -7.36 0.19
C VAL A 30 1.85 -6.77 -1.22
N ILE A 31 3.02 -6.27 -1.66
CA ILE A 31 3.18 -5.73 -3.01
C ILE A 31 2.97 -6.83 -4.07
N ASN A 32 3.43 -8.06 -3.82
CA ASN A 32 3.18 -9.18 -4.73
C ASN A 32 1.69 -9.49 -4.84
N LEU A 33 0.93 -9.46 -3.74
CA LEU A 33 -0.53 -9.61 -3.80
C LEU A 33 -1.22 -8.51 -4.61
N LEU A 34 -0.69 -7.27 -4.58
CA LEU A 34 -1.16 -6.18 -5.44
C LEU A 34 -0.84 -6.44 -6.93
N VAL A 35 0.37 -6.93 -7.24
CA VAL A 35 0.79 -7.30 -8.61
C VAL A 35 -0.07 -8.42 -9.17
N GLU A 36 -0.42 -9.40 -8.34
CA GLU A 36 -1.29 -10.53 -8.67
C GLU A 36 -2.79 -10.19 -8.60
N GLU A 37 -3.15 -8.94 -8.29
CA GLU A 37 -4.52 -8.45 -8.27
C GLU A 37 -5.42 -9.22 -7.28
N LYS A 38 -4.83 -9.73 -6.19
CA LYS A 38 -5.52 -10.50 -5.12
C LYS A 38 -6.28 -9.59 -4.15
N PHE A 39 -7.14 -8.72 -4.68
CA PHE A 39 -7.85 -7.69 -3.91
C PHE A 39 -8.76 -8.27 -2.81
N GLU A 40 -9.34 -9.45 -3.00
CA GLU A 40 -10.15 -10.11 -1.96
C GLU A 40 -9.31 -10.50 -0.74
N ILE A 41 -8.11 -11.03 -0.95
CA ILE A 41 -7.17 -11.37 0.13
C ILE A 41 -6.70 -10.09 0.84
N LEU A 42 -6.42 -9.04 0.07
CA LEU A 42 -6.02 -7.74 0.61
C LEU A 42 -7.11 -7.13 1.49
N ALA A 43 -8.38 -7.18 1.07
CA ALA A 43 -9.51 -6.70 1.85
C ALA A 43 -9.71 -7.50 3.14
N GLN A 44 -9.69 -8.83 3.07
CA GLN A 44 -10.00 -9.69 4.23
C GLN A 44 -8.89 -9.74 5.27
N LYS A 45 -7.62 -9.81 4.82
CA LYS A 45 -6.49 -10.08 5.71
C LYS A 45 -5.68 -8.84 6.07
N TYR A 46 -5.60 -7.90 5.14
CA TYR A 46 -4.79 -6.69 5.27
C TYR A 46 -5.65 -5.42 5.45
N ASP A 47 -6.96 -5.59 5.62
CA ASP A 47 -7.93 -4.50 5.83
C ASP A 47 -7.80 -3.40 4.76
N ASP A 48 -7.65 -3.83 3.50
CA ASP A 48 -7.58 -2.93 2.37
C ASP A 48 -8.91 -2.21 2.14
N HIS A 49 -8.88 -0.88 2.18
CA HIS A 49 -10.07 -0.05 2.03
C HIS A 49 -9.77 1.26 1.29
N GLN A 50 -10.82 1.83 0.69
CA GLN A 50 -10.76 3.15 0.10
C GLN A 50 -10.70 4.22 1.20
N LEU A 51 -9.82 5.21 1.04
CA LEU A 51 -9.76 6.34 1.96
C LEU A 51 -10.97 7.26 1.78
N LYS A 52 -11.29 8.04 2.82
CA LYS A 52 -12.44 8.96 2.85
C LYS A 52 -12.02 10.40 2.51
N GLY A 53 -13.00 11.30 2.41
CA GLY A 53 -12.79 12.74 2.19
C GLY A 53 -12.09 13.07 0.87
N SER A 54 -11.10 13.96 0.91
CA SER A 54 -10.31 14.36 -0.26
C SER A 54 -9.42 13.25 -0.84
N PHE A 55 -9.30 12.12 -0.14
CA PHE A 55 -8.45 11.00 -0.52
C PHE A 55 -9.22 9.81 -1.12
N LYS A 56 -10.49 9.98 -1.51
CA LYS A 56 -11.32 8.92 -2.13
C LYS A 56 -10.68 8.22 -3.34
N SER A 57 -9.73 8.86 -4.03
CA SER A 57 -9.01 8.23 -5.13
C SER A 57 -7.87 7.29 -4.69
N MET A 58 -7.60 7.18 -3.39
CA MET A 58 -6.52 6.39 -2.81
C MET A 58 -7.08 5.26 -1.94
N ARG A 59 -6.25 4.26 -1.72
CA ARG A 59 -6.51 3.10 -0.87
C ARG A 59 -5.43 2.97 0.19
N ALA A 60 -5.79 2.42 1.33
CA ALA A 60 -4.87 2.11 2.41
C ALA A 60 -5.10 0.69 2.91
N LEU A 61 -4.01 0.03 3.27
CA LEU A 61 -4.04 -1.31 3.86
C LEU A 61 -2.95 -1.45 4.92
N HIS A 62 -3.14 -2.38 5.85
CA HIS A 62 -2.16 -2.73 6.87
C HIS A 62 -1.18 -3.77 6.34
N VAL A 63 0.13 -3.53 6.45
CA VAL A 63 1.18 -4.45 5.98
C VAL A 63 1.28 -5.70 6.86
N GLU A 64 0.84 -5.59 8.11
CA GLU A 64 0.80 -6.67 9.07
C GLU A 64 -0.65 -7.02 9.41
N HIS A 65 -0.94 -8.33 9.38
CA HIS A 65 -2.20 -8.88 9.83
C HIS A 65 -2.51 -8.43 11.27
N ASN A 66 -3.79 -8.28 11.60
CA ASN A 66 -4.28 -7.87 12.93
C ASN A 66 -3.78 -6.49 13.42
N LYS A 67 -3.26 -5.64 12.52
CA LYS A 67 -2.85 -4.25 12.82
C LYS A 67 -1.73 -4.11 13.88
N ALA A 68 -1.05 -5.20 14.23
CA ALA A 68 -0.16 -5.28 15.39
C ALA A 68 1.00 -4.26 15.38
N GLY A 69 1.60 -3.98 14.21
CA GLY A 69 2.69 -2.98 14.11
C GLY A 69 2.27 -1.63 13.54
N ASN A 70 0.98 -1.37 13.41
CA ASN A 70 0.43 -0.10 12.92
C ASN A 70 1.06 0.38 11.59
N TRP A 71 1.52 -0.56 10.76
CA TRP A 71 2.23 -0.31 9.51
C TRP A 71 1.26 -0.30 8.35
N VAL A 72 1.13 0.83 7.66
CA VAL A 72 0.21 1.06 6.56
C VAL A 72 0.96 1.23 5.24
N LEU A 73 0.35 0.77 4.15
CA LEU A 73 0.70 1.09 2.77
C LEU A 73 -0.45 1.89 2.16
N VAL A 74 -0.13 3.06 1.58
CA VAL A 74 -1.07 3.89 0.83
C VAL A 74 -0.72 3.81 -0.64
N TYR A 75 -1.72 3.55 -1.48
CA TYR A 75 -1.54 3.37 -2.91
C TYR A 75 -2.74 3.89 -3.71
N LYS A 76 -2.56 4.02 -5.02
CA LYS A 76 -3.60 4.44 -5.94
C LYS A 76 -3.66 3.51 -7.14
N ILE A 77 -4.86 3.09 -7.49
CA ILE A 77 -5.12 2.25 -8.66
C ILE A 77 -5.51 3.15 -9.84
N HIS A 78 -4.85 2.94 -10.97
CA HIS A 78 -5.14 3.57 -12.24
C HIS A 78 -5.58 2.48 -13.23
N LYS A 79 -6.83 2.55 -13.70
CA LYS A 79 -7.32 1.71 -14.79
C LYS A 79 -7.12 2.48 -16.10
N GLY A 80 -6.20 1.98 -16.93
CA GLY A 80 -5.99 2.50 -18.28
C GLY A 80 -7.04 2.00 -19.29
N GLN A 81 -6.98 2.49 -20.52
CA GLN A 81 -7.87 2.08 -21.62
C GLN A 81 -7.54 0.70 -22.20
N LEU A 82 -6.33 0.17 -21.96
CA LEU A 82 -5.78 -1.07 -22.54
C LEU A 82 -5.74 -2.24 -21.55
N GLU A 83 -6.69 -2.33 -20.62
CA GLU A 83 -6.82 -3.38 -19.59
C GLU A 83 -5.67 -3.50 -18.57
N LEU A 84 -4.53 -2.83 -18.79
CA LEU A 84 -3.41 -2.81 -17.85
C LEU A 84 -3.73 -1.96 -16.61
N LEU A 85 -3.84 -2.64 -15.47
CA LEU A 85 -3.95 -2.02 -14.16
C LEU A 85 -2.58 -1.50 -13.72
N THR A 86 -2.47 -0.21 -13.42
CA THR A 86 -1.27 0.40 -12.88
C THR A 86 -1.51 0.84 -11.43
N ILE A 87 -0.55 0.58 -10.55
CA ILE A 87 -0.64 0.92 -9.14
C ILE A 87 0.53 1.80 -8.74
N ASP A 88 0.23 2.99 -8.25
CA ASP A 88 1.21 3.90 -7.68
C ASP A 88 1.29 3.67 -6.16
N LEU A 89 2.46 3.22 -5.68
CA LEU A 89 2.72 3.17 -4.23
C LEU A 89 3.14 4.56 -3.76
N ILE A 90 2.30 5.16 -2.92
CA ILE A 90 2.41 6.58 -2.54
C ILE A 90 3.25 6.73 -1.29
N SER A 91 2.93 6.00 -0.22
CA SER A 91 3.57 6.14 1.08
C SER A 91 3.47 4.83 1.86
N THR A 92 4.41 4.59 2.76
CA THR A 92 4.34 3.48 3.71
C THR A 92 4.97 3.86 5.05
N GLY A 93 4.45 3.35 6.15
CA GLY A 93 4.99 3.68 7.47
C GLY A 93 3.97 3.49 8.57
N SER A 94 4.23 4.06 9.75
CA SER A 94 3.21 4.02 10.80
C SER A 94 1.96 4.82 10.40
N HIS A 95 0.80 4.40 10.86
CA HIS A 95 -0.51 5.02 10.60
C HIS A 95 -0.60 6.51 11.01
N ASN A 96 0.42 7.08 11.67
CA ASN A 96 0.44 8.50 12.03
C ASN A 96 0.77 9.44 10.86
N HIS A 97 0.83 8.93 9.62
CA HIS A 97 0.94 9.77 8.42
C HIS A 97 -0.42 10.38 8.07
N SER A 98 -0.38 11.58 7.48
CA SER A 98 -1.43 12.59 7.28
C SER A 98 -2.75 12.19 6.59
N TYR A 99 -3.04 10.90 6.42
CA TYR A 99 -4.23 10.37 5.74
C TYR A 99 -5.35 10.02 6.72
N ARG A 100 -5.55 10.85 7.76
CA ARG A 100 -6.63 10.65 8.74
C ARG A 100 -7.97 10.81 8.02
N THR A 101 -8.72 9.72 7.95
CA THR A 101 -10.11 9.66 7.49
C THR A 101 -11.06 10.35 8.45
#